data_AF-A0A6P1Y4P9-F1
#
_entry.id   AF-A0A6P1Y4P9-F1
#
_cell.length_a   1.000
_cell.length_b   1.000
_cell.length_c   1.000
_cell.angle_alpha   90.00
_cell.angle_beta   90.00
_cell.angle_gamma   90.00
#
_symmetry.space_group_name_H-M   'P 1'
#
loop_
_entity.id
_entity.type
_entity.pdbx_description
1 polymer ?
#
loop_
_entity_poly.entity_id
_entity_poly.type
_entity_poly.pdbx_seq_one_letter_code
_entity_poly.pdbx_strand_id
1 'polypeptide(L)'
;MTVDAVDAPYIFKREEVRNILIAEYDYDTDIAVQRQESLMLGIQQGEARCSRQKALETAKTMLTMHYPFEDICKISGLSPEEVRSISNL
;
A
#
# COMPACT_ATOMS: atom_id res chain seq x y z
N MET A 1 -41.82 46.49 -9.95
CA MET A 1 -40.80 45.82 -9.13
C MET A 1 -39.47 46.05 -9.82
N THR A 2 -38.67 46.98 -9.29
CA THR A 2 -37.29 47.20 -9.71
C THR A 2 -36.49 46.00 -9.25
N VAL A 3 -35.84 45.32 -10.19
CA VAL A 3 -34.91 44.24 -9.86
C VAL A 3 -33.65 44.94 -9.35
N ASP A 4 -33.58 45.10 -8.04
CA ASP A 4 -32.44 45.74 -7.39
C ASP A 4 -31.18 44.91 -7.66
N ALA A 5 -30.07 45.59 -7.94
CA ALA A 5 -28.79 45.03 -8.37
C ALA A 5 -28.04 44.22 -7.28
N VAL A 6 -28.78 43.58 -6.36
CA VAL A 6 -28.26 42.82 -5.23
C VAL A 6 -27.85 41.40 -5.64
N ASP A 7 -28.31 40.93 -6.82
CA ASP A 7 -27.98 39.60 -7.38
C ASP A 7 -27.04 39.69 -8.59
N ALA A 8 -26.01 40.54 -8.55
CA ALA A 8 -24.97 40.52 -9.57
C ALA A 8 -24.23 39.16 -9.49
N PRO A 9 -24.26 38.32 -10.55
CA PRO A 9 -23.57 37.04 -10.55
C PRO A 9 -22.06 37.32 -10.41
N TYR A 10 -21.34 36.53 -9.61
CA TYR A 10 -19.88 36.64 -9.44
C TYR A 10 -19.16 36.84 -10.78
N ILE A 11 -18.76 38.08 -11.11
CA ILE A 11 -17.91 38.38 -12.27
C ILE A 11 -16.47 38.31 -11.76
N PHE A 12 -15.85 37.14 -11.92
CA PHE A 12 -14.43 36.96 -11.59
C PHE A 12 -13.57 37.95 -12.40
N LYS A 13 -12.60 38.59 -11.75
CA LYS A 13 -11.70 39.52 -12.45
C LYS A 13 -10.84 38.74 -13.45
N ARG A 14 -10.43 39.40 -14.55
CA ARG A 14 -9.59 38.79 -15.59
C ARG A 14 -8.33 38.10 -15.05
N GLU A 15 -7.76 38.61 -13.97
CA GLU A 15 -6.58 38.05 -13.30
C GLU A 15 -6.91 36.79 -12.49
N GLU A 16 -8.06 36.75 -11.82
CA GLU A 16 -8.54 35.55 -11.12
C GLU A 16 -8.90 34.46 -12.13
N VAL A 17 -9.60 34.83 -13.19
CA VAL A 17 -9.91 33.93 -14.32
C VAL A 17 -8.61 33.41 -14.92
N ARG A 18 -7.63 34.30 -15.17
CA ARG A 18 -6.32 33.91 -15.68
C ARG A 18 -5.58 32.98 -14.71
N ASN A 19 -5.57 33.25 -13.41
CA ASN A 19 -4.89 32.41 -12.42
C ASN A 19 -5.57 31.04 -12.26
N ILE A 20 -6.90 30.98 -12.37
CA ILE A 20 -7.65 29.70 -12.41
C ILE A 20 -7.36 28.93 -13.70
N LEU A 21 -7.22 29.61 -14.84
CA LEU A 21 -6.88 29.00 -16.14
C LEU A 21 -5.40 28.61 -16.26
N ILE A 22 -4.50 29.30 -15.55
CA ILE A 22 -3.05 29.04 -15.49
C ILE A 22 -2.71 28.10 -14.32
N ALA A 23 -3.68 27.65 -13.53
CA ALA A 23 -3.48 26.53 -12.61
C ALA A 23 -3.22 25.26 -13.44
N GLU A 24 -2.01 25.15 -13.98
CA GLU A 24 -1.43 23.95 -14.54
C GLU A 24 -1.46 22.94 -13.40
N TYR A 25 -2.34 21.95 -13.55
CA TYR A 25 -2.22 20.72 -12.79
C TYR A 25 -0.80 20.19 -13.02
N ASP A 26 0.03 20.23 -11.99
CA ASP A 26 1.38 19.68 -12.01
C ASP A 26 1.29 18.14 -11.95
N TYR A 27 0.83 17.56 -13.06
CA TYR A 27 0.69 16.12 -13.22
C TYR A 27 2.02 15.39 -13.00
N ASP A 28 3.15 16.04 -13.26
CA ASP A 28 4.47 15.45 -13.06
C ASP A 28 4.75 15.22 -11.57
N THR A 29 4.39 16.20 -10.71
CA THR A 29 4.47 16.06 -9.25
C THR A 29 3.50 15.01 -8.72
N ASP A 30 2.24 14.99 -9.18
CA ASP A 30 1.24 14.01 -8.73
C ASP A 30 1.65 12.56 -9.10
N ILE A 31 2.20 12.36 -10.30
CA ILE A 31 2.70 11.05 -10.76
C ILE A 31 3.92 10.62 -9.94
N ALA A 32 4.83 11.53 -9.62
CA ALA A 32 6.03 11.22 -8.84
C ALA A 32 5.68 10.77 -7.41
N VAL A 33 4.75 11.48 -6.75
CA VAL A 33 4.25 11.13 -5.41
C VAL A 33 3.57 9.75 -5.43
N GLN A 34 2.67 9.52 -6.38
CA GLN A 34 1.94 8.25 -6.48
C GLN A 34 2.87 7.05 -6.75
N ARG A 35 3.93 7.23 -7.54
CA ARG A 35 4.95 6.18 -7.78
C ARG A 35 5.76 5.86 -6.53
N GLN A 36 6.13 6.88 -5.75
CA GLN A 36 6.89 6.69 -4.53
C GLN A 36 6.07 5.98 -3.45
N GLU A 37 4.80 6.33 -3.28
CA GLU A 37 3.87 5.63 -2.39
C GLU A 37 3.65 4.18 -2.83
N SER A 38 3.48 3.94 -4.14
CA SER A 38 3.32 2.59 -4.70
C SER A 38 4.56 1.72 -4.51
N LEU A 39 5.76 2.30 -4.66
CA LEU A 39 7.03 1.61 -4.42
C LEU A 39 7.18 1.23 -2.95
N MET A 40 6.88 2.15 -2.03
CA MET A 40 6.95 1.90 -0.58
C MET A 40 6.01 0.78 -0.15
N LEU A 41 4.74 0.82 -0.59
CA LEU A 41 3.76 -0.22 -0.32
C LEU A 41 4.17 -1.56 -0.96
N GLY A 42 4.71 -1.52 -2.19
CA GLY A 42 5.19 -2.70 -2.89
C GLY A 42 6.38 -3.36 -2.21
N ILE A 43 7.34 -2.57 -1.70
CA ILE A 43 8.48 -3.06 -0.92
C ILE A 43 7.99 -3.68 0.38
N GLN A 44 7.14 -2.98 1.14
CA GLN A 44 6.64 -3.47 2.42
C GLN A 44 5.83 -4.77 2.27
N GLN A 45 4.94 -4.85 1.28
CA GLN A 45 4.18 -6.06 0.98
C GLN A 45 5.08 -7.19 0.44
N GLY A 46 6.06 -6.84 -0.39
CA GLY A 46 7.04 -7.79 -0.93
C GLY A 46 7.91 -8.40 0.17
N GLU A 47 8.41 -7.59 1.09
CA GLU A 47 9.20 -8.02 2.25
C GLU A 47 8.39 -8.91 3.18
N ALA A 48 7.15 -8.52 3.52
CA ALA A 48 6.27 -9.32 4.35
C ALA A 48 5.95 -10.69 3.71
N ARG A 49 5.66 -10.71 2.40
CA ARG A 49 5.40 -11.95 1.66
C ARG A 49 6.65 -12.83 1.55
N CYS A 50 7.81 -12.25 1.30
CA CYS A 50 9.08 -12.96 1.22
C CYS A 50 9.45 -13.58 2.57
N SER A 51 9.31 -12.82 3.66
CA SER A 51 9.53 -13.29 5.03
C SER A 51 8.62 -14.48 5.37
N ARG A 52 7.31 -14.37 5.08
CA ARG A 52 6.34 -15.44 5.30
C ARG A 52 6.66 -16.68 4.47
N GLN A 53 7.01 -16.53 3.18
CA GLN A 53 7.38 -17.66 2.33
C GLN A 53 8.64 -18.36 2.86
N LYS A 54 9.65 -17.60 3.30
CA LYS A 54 10.89 -18.15 3.87
C LYS A 54 10.63 -18.94 5.15
N ALA A 55 9.74 -18.48 6.02
CA ALA A 55 9.32 -19.21 7.22
C ALA A 55 8.66 -20.56 6.86
N LEU A 56 7.77 -20.57 5.86
CA LEU A 56 7.12 -21.80 5.38
C LEU A 56 8.12 -22.82 4.82
N GLU A 57 9.05 -22.38 3.96
CA GLU A 57 10.07 -23.25 3.37
C GLU A 57 11.04 -23.79 4.44
N THR A 58 11.36 -22.97 5.45
CA THR A 58 12.18 -23.40 6.60
C THR A 58 11.47 -24.49 7.39
N ALA A 59 10.18 -24.31 7.70
CA ALA A 59 9.39 -25.30 8.41
C ALA A 59 9.25 -26.62 7.63
N LYS A 60 9.00 -26.57 6.31
CA LYS A 60 8.98 -27.76 5.44
C LYS A 60 10.29 -28.55 5.48
N THR A 61 11.41 -27.83 5.37
CA THR A 61 12.75 -28.43 5.41
C THR A 61 12.99 -29.13 6.75
N MET A 62 12.64 -28.48 7.86
CA MET A 62 12.80 -29.06 9.20
C MET A 62 11.87 -30.25 9.47
N LEU A 63 10.64 -30.22 8.95
CA LEU A 63 9.73 -31.37 8.99
C LEU A 63 10.33 -32.57 8.24
N THR A 64 10.93 -32.32 7.08
CA THR A 64 11.60 -33.35 6.26
C THR A 64 12.82 -33.92 6.98
N MET A 65 13.53 -33.09 7.74
CA MET A 65 14.68 -33.49 8.57
C MET A 65 14.28 -34.13 9.92
N HIS A 66 12.99 -34.35 10.17
CA HIS A 66 12.47 -34.92 11.43
C HIS A 66 12.83 -34.13 12.70
N TYR A 67 12.92 -32.80 12.61
CA TYR A 67 13.04 -31.97 13.80
C TYR A 67 11.78 -32.05 14.69
N PRO A 68 11.92 -31.87 16.02
CA PRO A 68 10.76 -31.79 16.91
C PRO A 68 9.82 -30.66 16.51
N PHE A 69 8.51 -30.92 16.54
CA PHE A 69 7.48 -29.94 16.15
C PHE A 69 7.57 -28.63 16.93
N GLU A 70 7.90 -28.71 18.22
CA GLU A 70 8.06 -27.53 19.08
C GLU A 70 9.23 -26.64 18.64
N ASP A 71 10.35 -27.25 18.23
CA ASP A 71 11.52 -26.53 17.73
C ASP A 71 11.25 -25.92 16.36
N ILE A 72 10.48 -26.62 15.51
CA ILE A 72 10.05 -26.09 14.22
C ILE A 72 9.23 -24.81 14.41
N CYS A 73 8.26 -24.81 15.32
CA CYS A 73 7.46 -23.61 15.63
C CYS A 73 8.35 -22.46 16.15
N LYS A 74 9.27 -22.76 17.08
CA LYS A 74 10.18 -21.76 17.66
C LYS A 74 11.14 -21.15 16.63
N ILE A 75 11.70 -21.97 15.74
CA ILE A 75 12.72 -21.51 14.79
C ILE A 75 12.10 -20.83 13.57
N SER A 76 10.99 -21.36 13.05
CA SER A 76 10.29 -20.76 11.90
C SER A 76 9.46 -19.53 12.27
N GLY A 77 9.14 -19.34 13.56
CA GLY A 77 8.25 -18.27 14.02
C GLY A 77 6.79 -18.44 13.57
N LEU A 78 6.45 -19.63 13.06
CA LEU A 78 5.09 -19.97 12.63
C LEU A 78 4.26 -20.45 13.82
N SER A 79 2.95 -20.24 13.73
CA SER A 79 2.01 -20.79 14.69
C SER A 79 1.90 -22.33 14.56
N PRO A 80 1.50 -23.04 15.63
CA PRO A 80 1.28 -24.49 15.57
C PRO A 80 0.29 -24.90 14.48
N GLU A 81 -0.72 -24.07 14.20
CA GLU A 81 -1.72 -24.32 13.16
C GLU A 81 -1.13 -24.26 11.76
N GLU A 82 -0.24 -23.30 11.50
CA GLU A 82 0.46 -23.17 10.23
C GLU A 82 1.41 -24.35 10.00
N VAL A 83 2.18 -24.76 11.01
CA VAL A 83 3.08 -25.93 10.87
C VAL A 83 2.29 -27.22 10.67
N ARG A 84 1.14 -27.41 11.33
CA ARG A 84 0.24 -28.55 11.08
C ARG A 84 -0.32 -28.54 9.66
N SER A 85 -0.68 -27.36 9.15
CA SER A 85 -1.18 -27.23 7.78
C SER A 85 -0.12 -27.63 6.75
N ILE A 86 1.15 -27.36 7.02
CA ILE A 86 2.28 -27.80 6.18
C ILE A 86 2.48 -29.33 6.25
N SER A 87 2.35 -29.91 7.45
CA SER A 87 2.52 -31.35 7.65
C SER A 87 1.37 -32.20 7.09
N ASN A 88 0.18 -31.62 6.92
CA ASN A 88 -1.01 -32.30 6.40
C ASN A 88 -1.16 -32.20 4.86
N LEU A 89 -0.11 -31.76 4.17
CA LEU A 89 -0.02 -31.57 2.72
C LEU A 89 0.78 -32.70 2.09
#